data_AF-A0A2J8B761-F1
#
_entry.id   AF-A0A2J8B761-F1
#
_cell.length_a   1.000
_cell.length_b   1.000
_cell.length_c   1.000
_cell.angle_alpha   90.00
_cell.angle_beta   90.00
_cell.angle_gamma   90.00
#
_symmetry.space_group_name_H-M   'P 1'
#
loop_
_entity.id
_entity.type
_entity.pdbx_description
1 polymer ?
#
loop_
_entity_poly.entity_id
_entity_poly.type
_entity_poly.pdbx_seq_one_letter_code
_entity_poly.pdbx_strand_id
1 'polypeptide(L)'
;MMFLHALGNGTLPDEDLHQDKKQCTKIERIGIGAKAIYLNGFFLDRAYYIPFSQVRRIYKRVALSKGGYTGKGLFASIPYLVVEYDHSSEKQVQFRYEQLVDAALEEIGARFPPIPLHSEEAERRLREAEEAEAKRYKKNLSPQARHTIACLNKAELRLEARPELYRALTKAARTKRMVGYTNPFYRHLFYLILLASAAALFFGLYLYRERPNFSTCFVLFGFAAIFLSIALRVRPTGRRNKEEAELDWVRAVKDMEIYLTAGSEAQGTGPQGEGNPSFPLPPQYAHPFSLRRMIRVIREGRAESSDEALAVLKKDLQALNSSVEVSQRDYDEVVAIKPMFLCMDYR
;
A
#
# COMPACT_ATOMS: atom_id res chain seq x y z
N MET A 1 -16.83 32.86 -26.31
CA MET A 1 -15.47 32.35 -26.61
C MET A 1 -14.71 32.36 -25.29
N MET A 2 -14.37 31.21 -24.72
CA MET A 2 -13.69 31.15 -23.42
C MET A 2 -12.19 31.31 -23.68
N PHE A 3 -11.62 32.48 -23.38
CA PHE A 3 -10.21 32.76 -23.59
C PHE A 3 -9.36 31.76 -22.79
N LEU A 4 -8.57 30.97 -23.52
CA LEU A 4 -7.57 30.09 -22.95
C LEU A 4 -6.26 30.84 -22.88
N HIS A 5 -5.67 30.90 -21.70
CA HIS A 5 -4.42 31.61 -21.49
C HIS A 5 -3.25 30.63 -21.39
N ALA A 6 -2.25 30.81 -22.24
CA ALA A 6 -0.98 30.12 -22.10
C ALA A 6 -0.29 30.60 -20.82
N LEU A 7 0.24 29.68 -20.01
CA LEU A 7 1.05 30.06 -18.84
C LEU A 7 2.53 30.21 -19.19
N GLY A 8 3.02 29.46 -20.19
CA GLY A 8 4.41 29.49 -20.64
C GLY A 8 4.60 30.28 -21.94
N ASN A 9 5.83 30.27 -22.44
CA ASN A 9 6.20 30.99 -23.67
C ASN A 9 5.63 30.37 -24.96
N GLY A 10 5.01 29.20 -24.87
CA GLY A 10 4.58 28.38 -26.00
C GLY A 10 3.09 28.47 -26.18
N THR A 11 2.71 28.68 -27.43
CA THR A 11 1.32 28.78 -27.83
C THR A 11 0.98 27.68 -28.82
N LEU A 12 -0.27 27.24 -28.77
CA LEU A 12 -0.84 26.39 -29.82
C LEU A 12 -1.75 27.24 -30.72
N PRO A 13 -1.92 26.88 -32.00
CA PRO A 13 -2.95 27.51 -32.84
C PRO A 13 -4.33 27.38 -32.19
N ASP A 14 -5.17 28.41 -32.31
CA ASP A 14 -6.47 28.46 -31.62
C ASP A 14 -7.39 27.29 -31.99
N GLU A 15 -7.39 26.86 -33.26
CA GLU A 15 -8.18 25.72 -33.72
C GLU A 15 -7.76 24.41 -33.04
N ASP A 16 -6.45 24.17 -33.01
CA ASP A 16 -5.83 23.02 -32.34
C ASP A 16 -6.15 23.02 -30.84
N LEU A 17 -6.04 24.18 -30.21
CA LEU A 17 -6.28 24.35 -28.78
C LEU A 17 -7.75 24.09 -28.42
N HIS A 18 -8.69 24.56 -29.24
CA HIS A 18 -10.11 24.31 -29.03
C HIS A 18 -10.48 22.85 -29.23
N GLN A 19 -9.90 22.17 -30.22
CA GLN A 19 -10.13 20.75 -30.46
C GLN A 19 -9.51 19.90 -29.34
N ASP A 20 -8.26 20.18 -28.98
CA ASP A 20 -7.53 19.46 -27.94
C ASP A 20 -8.21 19.60 -26.57
N LYS A 21 -8.67 20.80 -26.20
CA LYS A 21 -9.46 21.00 -24.98
C LYS A 21 -10.78 20.26 -24.99
N LYS A 22 -11.46 20.15 -26.14
CA LYS A 22 -12.73 19.41 -26.22
C LYS A 22 -12.52 17.91 -26.01
N GLN A 23 -11.41 17.37 -26.53
CA GLN A 23 -11.06 15.96 -26.48
C GLN A 23 -10.24 15.56 -25.24
N CYS A 24 -9.87 16.53 -24.38
CA CYS A 24 -9.05 16.23 -23.21
C CYS A 24 -9.74 15.30 -22.20
N THR A 25 -8.95 14.43 -21.57
CA THR A 25 -9.39 13.64 -20.42
C THR A 25 -9.52 14.57 -19.22
N LYS A 26 -10.74 14.71 -18.69
CA LYS A 26 -11.01 15.62 -17.57
C LYS A 26 -10.88 14.87 -16.26
N ILE A 27 -9.96 15.31 -15.41
CA ILE A 27 -9.81 14.82 -14.05
C ILE A 27 -9.94 16.03 -13.13
N GLU A 28 -11.05 16.09 -12.41
CA GLU A 28 -11.38 17.18 -11.49
C GLU A 28 -11.23 18.57 -12.16
N ARG A 29 -10.25 19.38 -11.70
CA ARG A 29 -10.02 20.76 -12.15
C ARG A 29 -9.05 20.88 -13.33
N ILE A 30 -8.45 19.77 -13.77
CA ILE A 30 -7.52 19.73 -14.89
C ILE A 30 -8.14 19.07 -16.13
N GLY A 31 -7.45 19.18 -17.25
CA GLY A 31 -7.72 18.44 -18.48
C GLY A 31 -6.41 18.00 -19.13
N ILE A 32 -6.31 16.73 -19.51
CA ILE A 32 -5.12 16.16 -20.14
C ILE A 32 -5.43 16.00 -21.64
N GLY A 33 -4.95 16.94 -22.44
CA GLY A 33 -5.07 16.89 -23.90
C GLY A 33 -4.07 15.93 -24.54
N ALA A 34 -4.05 15.89 -25.86
CA ALA A 34 -2.99 15.28 -26.64
C ALA A 34 -1.80 16.25 -26.84
N LYS A 35 -2.07 17.56 -26.91
CA LYS A 35 -1.05 18.60 -27.15
C LYS A 35 -0.71 19.43 -25.91
N ALA A 36 -1.68 19.67 -25.04
CA ALA A 36 -1.48 20.49 -23.84
C ALA A 36 -2.14 19.92 -22.59
N ILE A 37 -1.62 20.31 -21.42
CA ILE A 37 -2.31 20.16 -20.14
C ILE A 37 -3.06 21.45 -19.81
N TYR A 38 -4.33 21.30 -19.45
CA TYR A 38 -5.23 22.40 -19.07
C TYR A 38 -5.36 22.46 -17.56
N LEU A 39 -5.08 23.63 -16.99
CA LEU A 39 -5.00 23.85 -15.55
C LEU A 39 -6.06 24.85 -15.10
N ASN A 40 -6.39 24.82 -13.82
CA ASN A 40 -7.37 25.71 -13.23
C ASN A 40 -6.81 27.13 -13.03
N GLY A 41 -7.73 28.09 -13.12
CA GLY A 41 -7.57 29.41 -12.54
C GLY A 41 -8.13 29.49 -11.13
N PHE A 42 -8.17 30.72 -10.60
CA PHE A 42 -8.84 31.01 -9.33
C PHE A 42 -10.33 30.66 -9.39
N PHE A 43 -11.01 31.08 -10.46
CA PHE A 43 -12.47 30.99 -10.58
C PHE A 43 -12.96 30.02 -11.67
N LEU A 44 -12.10 29.66 -12.63
CA LEU A 44 -12.47 28.87 -13.79
C LEU A 44 -11.56 27.66 -13.93
N ASP A 45 -12.13 26.48 -14.06
CA ASP A 45 -11.38 25.26 -14.33
C ASP A 45 -10.95 25.20 -15.80
N ARG A 46 -9.75 24.64 -16.06
CA ARG A 46 -9.19 24.50 -17.42
C ARG A 46 -9.18 25.83 -18.22
N ALA A 47 -8.91 26.94 -17.53
CA ALA A 47 -8.81 28.27 -18.13
C ALA A 47 -7.38 28.57 -18.63
N TYR A 48 -6.40 27.87 -18.08
CA TYR A 48 -5.00 27.98 -18.46
C TYR A 48 -4.54 26.72 -19.18
N TYR A 49 -3.53 26.85 -20.03
CA TYR A 49 -2.90 25.70 -20.67
C TYR A 49 -1.38 25.82 -20.73
N ILE A 50 -0.72 24.67 -20.80
CA ILE A 50 0.71 24.54 -21.04
C ILE A 50 0.89 23.45 -22.10
N PRO A 51 1.50 23.74 -23.26
CA PRO A 51 1.86 22.70 -24.23
C PRO A 51 2.82 21.68 -23.61
N PHE A 52 2.64 20.39 -23.88
CA PHE A 52 3.52 19.35 -23.33
C PHE A 52 4.98 19.51 -23.78
N SER A 53 5.24 20.17 -24.91
CA SER A 53 6.59 20.52 -25.37
C SER A 53 7.34 21.45 -24.42
N GLN A 54 6.65 22.14 -23.53
CA GLN A 54 7.23 23.06 -22.53
C GLN A 54 7.17 22.52 -21.11
N VAL A 55 6.47 21.41 -20.92
CA VAL A 55 6.42 20.74 -19.63
C VAL A 55 7.76 20.07 -19.41
N ARG A 56 8.41 20.45 -18.30
CA ARG A 56 9.65 19.81 -17.88
C ARG A 56 9.38 18.61 -16.98
N ARG A 57 8.36 18.72 -16.11
CA ARG A 57 8.09 17.74 -15.05
C ARG A 57 6.66 17.91 -14.55
N ILE A 58 6.01 16.82 -14.17
CA ILE A 58 4.70 16.87 -13.52
C ILE A 58 4.70 15.90 -12.36
N TYR A 59 4.44 16.33 -11.12
CA TYR A 59 4.51 15.44 -9.97
C TYR A 59 3.48 15.73 -8.89
N LYS A 60 3.24 14.73 -8.05
CA LYS A 60 2.41 14.85 -6.86
C LYS A 60 3.19 15.52 -5.73
N ARG A 61 2.57 16.49 -5.07
CA ARG A 61 3.07 17.06 -3.82
C ARG A 61 1.96 17.06 -2.78
N VAL A 62 2.25 16.52 -1.59
CA VAL A 62 1.28 16.46 -0.49
C VAL A 62 1.73 17.40 0.60
N ALA A 63 0.90 18.41 0.91
CA ALA A 63 1.12 19.29 2.06
C ALA A 63 0.28 18.81 3.24
N LEU A 64 0.83 18.91 4.44
CA LEU A 64 0.08 18.67 5.67
C LEU A 64 -0.51 19.98 6.17
N SER A 65 -1.79 19.96 6.54
CA SER A 65 -2.46 21.14 7.13
C SER A 65 -1.79 21.57 8.46
N LYS A 66 -1.72 22.89 8.70
CA LYS A 66 -1.12 23.48 9.92
C LYS A 66 -1.74 22.97 11.24
N GLY A 67 -3.00 22.52 11.20
CA GLY A 67 -3.69 21.91 12.34
C GLY A 67 -3.04 20.61 12.82
N GLY A 68 -2.39 19.87 11.91
CA GLY A 68 -1.68 18.62 12.23
C GLY A 68 -0.33 18.83 12.92
N TYR A 69 0.36 19.93 12.65
CA TYR A 69 1.63 20.27 13.31
C TYR A 69 1.44 20.88 14.71
N THR A 70 0.29 21.51 14.96
CA THR A 70 0.00 22.25 16.21
C THR A 70 -0.86 21.46 17.20
N GLY A 71 -1.29 20.24 16.84
CA GLY A 71 -2.18 19.42 17.66
C GLY A 71 -3.59 19.99 17.84
N LYS A 72 -3.92 21.08 17.14
CA LYS A 72 -5.20 21.79 17.22
C LYS A 72 -5.81 21.90 15.82
N GLY A 73 -6.31 20.78 15.30
CA GLY A 73 -7.06 20.76 14.03
C GLY A 73 -7.14 19.37 13.40
N LEU A 74 -8.04 19.22 12.43
CA LEU A 74 -8.20 17.98 11.66
C LEU A 74 -6.93 17.74 10.81
N PHE A 75 -6.33 16.56 10.93
CA PHE A 75 -5.15 16.16 10.15
C PHE A 75 -5.57 15.88 8.71
N ALA A 76 -5.64 16.92 7.88
CA ALA A 76 -5.94 16.78 6.46
C ALA A 76 -4.66 16.89 5.63
N SER A 77 -4.40 15.88 4.79
CA SER A 77 -3.45 15.97 3.69
C SER A 77 -4.09 16.75 2.53
N ILE A 78 -3.34 17.69 1.96
CA ILE A 78 -3.78 18.51 0.85
C ILE A 78 -2.93 18.11 -0.36
N PRO A 79 -3.49 17.32 -1.31
CA PRO A 79 -2.76 16.85 -2.46
C PRO A 79 -2.75 17.91 -3.56
N TYR A 80 -1.60 18.08 -4.21
CA TYR A 80 -1.39 18.96 -5.34
C TYR A 80 -0.77 18.20 -6.50
N LEU A 81 -1.18 18.54 -7.72
CA LEU A 81 -0.42 18.28 -8.93
C LEU A 81 0.43 19.52 -9.23
N VAL A 82 1.73 19.34 -9.37
CA VAL A 82 2.68 20.40 -9.71
C VAL A 82 3.14 20.19 -11.13
N VAL A 83 3.00 21.20 -11.98
CA VAL A 83 3.52 21.23 -13.35
C VAL A 83 4.65 22.24 -13.40
N GLU A 84 5.86 21.76 -13.65
CA GLU A 84 7.02 22.61 -13.94
C GLU A 84 7.07 22.81 -15.45
N TYR A 85 7.13 24.07 -15.86
CA TYR A 85 7.16 24.49 -17.25
C TYR A 85 8.11 25.67 -17.41
N ASP A 86 8.69 25.78 -18.61
CA ASP A 86 9.81 26.69 -18.86
C ASP A 86 10.98 26.46 -17.86
N HIS A 87 12.00 27.33 -17.86
CA HIS A 87 13.23 27.08 -17.09
C HIS A 87 13.06 27.20 -15.56
N SER A 88 12.02 27.87 -15.06
CA SER A 88 11.86 28.13 -13.62
C SER A 88 10.42 28.34 -13.13
N SER A 89 9.40 28.08 -13.96
CA SER A 89 8.01 28.33 -13.59
C SER A 89 7.33 27.06 -13.11
N GLU A 90 6.50 27.19 -12.08
CA GLU A 90 5.66 26.10 -11.59
C GLU A 90 4.21 26.54 -11.45
N LYS A 91 3.29 25.62 -11.75
CA LYS A 91 1.86 25.79 -11.49
C LYS A 91 1.39 24.62 -10.64
N GLN A 92 0.78 24.95 -9.51
CA GLN A 92 0.27 23.98 -8.56
C GLN A 92 -1.26 23.98 -8.64
N VAL A 93 -1.84 22.78 -8.73
CA VAL A 93 -3.29 22.58 -8.76
C VAL A 93 -3.67 21.70 -7.58
N GLN A 94 -4.53 22.22 -6.70
CA GLN A 94 -5.05 21.46 -5.57
C GLN A 94 -6.13 20.48 -6.01
N PHE A 95 -6.05 19.26 -5.49
CA PHE A 95 -7.04 18.20 -5.66
C PHE A 95 -7.78 17.94 -4.36
N ARG A 96 -9.02 17.44 -4.46
CA ARG A 96 -9.80 17.03 -3.28
C ARG A 96 -9.31 15.70 -2.70
N TYR A 97 -8.88 14.78 -3.55
CA TYR A 97 -8.49 13.42 -3.18
C TYR A 97 -7.15 13.06 -3.80
N GLU A 98 -6.29 12.38 -3.03
CA GLU A 98 -4.96 11.98 -3.50
C GLU A 98 -5.02 11.00 -4.67
N GLN A 99 -5.99 10.08 -4.66
CA GLN A 99 -6.18 9.08 -5.71
C GLN A 99 -6.44 9.70 -7.09
N LEU A 100 -7.01 10.92 -7.13
CA LEU A 100 -7.24 11.63 -8.39
C LEU A 100 -5.95 12.23 -8.95
N VAL A 101 -4.99 12.59 -8.09
CA VAL A 101 -3.65 12.99 -8.53
C VAL A 101 -2.91 11.77 -9.09
N ASP A 102 -3.02 10.63 -8.42
CA ASP A 102 -2.40 9.38 -8.87
C ASP A 102 -2.96 8.95 -10.24
N ALA A 103 -4.29 9.00 -10.42
CA ALA A 103 -4.93 8.73 -11.71
C ALA A 103 -4.48 9.71 -12.81
N ALA A 104 -4.27 10.99 -12.48
CA ALA A 104 -3.76 11.97 -13.43
C ALA A 104 -2.30 11.68 -13.84
N LEU A 105 -1.44 11.32 -12.88
CA LEU A 105 -0.06 10.95 -13.16
C LEU A 105 0.03 9.66 -13.98
N GLU A 106 -0.82 8.67 -13.70
CA GLU A 106 -0.91 7.43 -14.47
C GLU A 106 -1.27 7.70 -15.93
N GLU A 107 -2.32 8.52 -16.16
CA GLU A 107 -2.74 8.92 -17.51
C GLU A 107 -1.65 9.70 -18.27
N ILE A 108 -0.98 10.63 -17.58
CA ILE A 108 0.13 11.40 -18.18
C ILE A 108 1.32 10.48 -18.48
N GLY A 109 1.67 9.57 -17.57
CA GLY A 109 2.77 8.61 -17.78
C GLY A 109 2.53 7.66 -18.95
N ALA A 110 1.28 7.23 -19.14
CA ALA A 110 0.90 6.38 -20.26
C ALA A 110 0.99 7.13 -21.61
N ARG A 111 0.59 8.41 -21.64
CA ARG A 111 0.55 9.22 -22.88
C ARG A 111 1.88 9.90 -23.22
N PHE A 112 2.63 10.31 -22.20
CA PHE A 112 3.86 11.09 -22.33
C PHE A 112 5.00 10.49 -21.48
N PRO A 113 5.50 9.28 -21.81
CA PRO A 113 6.56 8.62 -21.06
C PRO A 113 7.84 9.44 -20.80
N PRO A 114 8.26 10.39 -21.69
CA PRO A 114 9.45 11.20 -21.44
C PRO A 114 9.32 12.22 -20.30
N ILE A 115 8.09 12.56 -19.87
CA ILE A 115 7.87 13.56 -18.82
C ILE A 115 8.11 12.91 -17.44
N PRO A 116 9.07 13.38 -16.64
CA PRO A 116 9.31 12.81 -15.31
C PRO A 116 8.14 13.09 -14.36
N LEU A 117 7.72 12.05 -13.63
CA LEU A 117 6.53 12.07 -12.77
C LEU A 117 6.80 12.29 -11.27
N HIS A 118 8.07 12.41 -10.91
CA HIS A 118 8.54 12.66 -9.55
C HIS A 118 9.16 14.05 -9.45
N SER A 119 9.30 14.62 -8.24
CA SER A 119 10.06 15.86 -8.06
C SER A 119 11.56 15.61 -8.21
N GLU A 120 12.34 16.65 -8.52
CA GLU A 120 13.80 16.51 -8.65
C GLU A 120 14.44 16.02 -7.33
N GLU A 121 13.94 16.50 -6.19
CA GLU A 121 14.36 16.02 -4.87
C GLU A 121 14.01 14.55 -4.65
N ALA A 122 12.82 14.12 -5.08
CA ALA A 122 12.40 12.73 -4.96
C ALA A 122 13.28 11.82 -5.84
N GLU A 123 13.58 12.21 -7.08
CA GLU A 123 14.52 11.49 -7.94
C GLU A 123 15.94 11.48 -7.37
N ARG A 124 16.39 12.58 -6.78
CA ARG A 124 17.70 12.63 -6.12
C ARG A 124 17.73 11.65 -4.95
N ARG A 125 16.73 11.66 -4.08
CA ARG A 125 16.64 10.71 -2.94
C ARG A 125 16.55 9.26 -3.41
N LEU A 126 15.79 8.99 -4.47
CA LEU A 126 15.72 7.65 -5.06
C LEU A 126 17.07 7.20 -5.61
N ARG A 127 17.77 8.07 -6.35
CA ARG A 127 19.13 7.80 -6.85
C ARG A 127 20.14 7.62 -5.73
N GLU A 128 20.14 8.48 -4.72
CA GLU A 128 21.00 8.36 -3.53
C GLU A 128 20.75 7.05 -2.79
N ALA A 129 19.48 6.63 -2.67
CA ALA A 129 19.10 5.36 -2.07
C ALA A 129 19.58 4.16 -2.91
N GLU A 130 19.42 4.21 -4.23
CA GLU A 130 19.91 3.19 -5.17
C GLU A 130 21.45 3.10 -5.16
N GLU A 131 22.14 4.22 -5.13
CA GLU A 131 23.61 4.27 -5.02
C GLU A 131 24.09 3.75 -3.66
N ALA A 132 23.41 4.09 -2.57
CA ALA A 132 23.71 3.59 -1.24
C ALA A 132 23.49 2.07 -1.18
N GLU A 133 22.44 1.56 -1.81
CA GLU A 133 22.17 0.12 -1.94
C GLU A 133 23.26 -0.55 -2.80
N ALA A 134 23.62 0.03 -3.95
CA ALA A 134 24.65 -0.50 -4.84
C ALA A 134 26.04 -0.55 -4.17
N LYS A 135 26.36 0.43 -3.30
CA LYS A 135 27.60 0.44 -2.50
C LYS A 135 27.68 -0.71 -1.51
N ARG A 136 26.55 -1.27 -1.07
CA ARG A 136 26.52 -2.45 -0.17
C ARG A 136 26.80 -3.75 -0.93
N TYR A 137 26.64 -3.77 -2.24
CA TYR A 137 26.83 -4.99 -3.03
C TYR A 137 28.32 -5.32 -3.23
N LYS A 138 28.62 -6.60 -3.09
CA LYS A 138 29.96 -7.15 -3.33
C LYS A 138 30.26 -7.10 -4.83
N LYS A 139 31.36 -6.45 -5.20
CA LYS A 139 31.79 -6.30 -6.62
C LYS A 139 31.98 -7.64 -7.33
N ASN A 140 32.52 -8.64 -6.62
CA ASN A 140 32.78 -9.98 -7.14
C ASN A 140 32.04 -11.03 -6.30
N LEU A 141 30.99 -11.60 -6.90
CA LEU A 141 30.25 -12.73 -6.33
C LEU A 141 30.89 -14.06 -6.72
N SER A 142 30.87 -15.04 -5.80
CA SER A 142 31.33 -16.41 -6.06
C SER A 142 30.50 -17.06 -7.18
N PRO A 143 31.03 -18.05 -7.92
CA PRO A 143 30.25 -18.78 -8.92
C PRO A 143 28.97 -19.39 -8.33
N GLN A 144 29.05 -19.90 -7.09
CA GLN A 144 27.91 -20.41 -6.34
C GLN A 144 26.87 -19.32 -6.09
N ALA A 145 27.25 -18.16 -5.55
CA ALA A 145 26.34 -17.05 -5.32
C ALA A 145 25.63 -16.57 -6.60
N ARG A 146 26.35 -16.54 -7.74
CA ARG A 146 25.76 -16.20 -9.05
C ARG A 146 24.73 -17.24 -9.50
N HIS A 147 25.03 -18.52 -9.33
CA HIS A 147 24.10 -19.61 -9.62
C HIS A 147 22.85 -19.52 -8.74
N THR A 148 23.02 -19.30 -7.42
CA THR A 148 21.91 -19.13 -6.48
C THR A 148 21.02 -17.94 -6.88
N ILE A 149 21.60 -16.79 -7.23
CA ILE A 149 20.84 -15.63 -7.72
C ILE A 149 20.04 -15.98 -8.98
N ALA A 150 20.63 -16.71 -9.93
CA ALA A 150 19.94 -17.12 -11.14
C ALA A 150 18.74 -18.05 -10.83
N CYS A 151 18.90 -18.99 -9.89
CA CYS A 151 17.80 -19.83 -9.40
C CYS A 151 16.70 -19.00 -8.72
N LEU A 152 17.06 -18.04 -7.86
CA LEU A 152 16.09 -17.17 -7.18
C LEU A 152 15.33 -16.27 -8.16
N ASN A 153 15.99 -15.71 -9.17
CA ASN A 153 15.32 -14.92 -10.22
C ASN A 153 14.32 -15.77 -11.02
N LYS A 154 14.67 -17.03 -11.35
CA LYS A 154 13.73 -17.96 -12.02
C LYS A 154 12.52 -18.27 -11.13
N ALA A 155 12.75 -18.49 -9.84
CA ALA A 155 11.69 -18.72 -8.86
C ALA A 155 10.77 -17.48 -8.71
N GLU A 156 11.35 -16.28 -8.79
CA GLU A 156 10.61 -15.02 -8.72
C GLU A 156 9.67 -14.85 -9.90
N LEU A 157 10.19 -15.00 -11.13
CA LEU A 157 9.38 -14.95 -12.35
C LEU A 157 8.23 -15.96 -12.33
N ARG A 158 8.47 -17.15 -11.76
CA ARG A 158 7.43 -18.16 -11.58
C ARG A 158 6.32 -17.68 -10.64
N LEU A 159 6.65 -17.10 -9.48
CA LEU A 159 5.64 -16.54 -8.58
C LEU A 159 4.91 -15.35 -9.22
N GLU A 160 5.61 -14.51 -9.97
CA GLU A 160 5.03 -13.36 -10.68
C GLU A 160 4.03 -13.77 -11.76
N ALA A 161 4.18 -14.97 -12.36
CA ALA A 161 3.22 -15.52 -13.31
C ALA A 161 1.85 -15.86 -12.67
N ARG A 162 1.77 -16.00 -11.34
CA ARG A 162 0.55 -16.34 -10.58
C ARG A 162 0.35 -15.39 -9.40
N PRO A 163 0.06 -14.10 -9.67
CA PRO A 163 -0.06 -13.09 -8.63
C PRO A 163 -1.17 -13.34 -7.62
N GLU A 164 -2.22 -14.05 -8.02
CA GLU A 164 -3.33 -14.44 -7.17
C GLU A 164 -2.89 -15.27 -5.96
N LEU A 165 -1.90 -16.16 -6.13
CA LEU A 165 -1.50 -17.11 -5.08
C LEU A 165 -0.74 -16.43 -3.95
N TYR A 166 0.31 -15.67 -4.25
CA TYR A 166 1.10 -15.01 -3.20
C TYR A 166 0.34 -13.84 -2.56
N ARG A 167 -0.60 -13.21 -3.28
CA ARG A 167 -1.51 -12.20 -2.72
C ARG A 167 -2.51 -12.83 -1.76
N ALA A 168 -3.09 -13.98 -2.11
CA ALA A 168 -3.95 -14.75 -1.23
C ALA A 168 -3.22 -15.19 0.04
N LEU A 169 -1.97 -15.68 -0.10
CA LEU A 169 -1.11 -16.06 1.02
C LEU A 169 -0.86 -14.89 1.99
N THR A 170 -0.49 -13.72 1.45
CA THR A 170 -0.30 -12.49 2.23
C THR A 170 -1.57 -12.06 2.95
N LYS A 171 -2.71 -12.09 2.24
CA LYS A 171 -4.02 -11.73 2.80
C LYS A 171 -4.41 -12.67 3.93
N ALA A 172 -4.29 -13.98 3.73
CA ALA A 172 -4.62 -14.99 4.72
C ALA A 172 -3.74 -14.85 5.98
N ALA A 173 -2.43 -14.63 5.83
CA ALA A 173 -1.53 -14.37 6.94
C ALA A 173 -1.93 -13.13 7.76
N ARG A 174 -2.25 -12.02 7.08
CA ARG A 174 -2.71 -10.78 7.73
C ARG A 174 -4.00 -10.99 8.50
N THR A 175 -4.98 -11.66 7.90
CA THR A 175 -6.25 -11.97 8.55
C THR A 175 -6.04 -12.86 9.77
N LYS A 176 -5.28 -13.96 9.64
CA LYS A 176 -4.94 -14.86 10.75
C LYS A 176 -4.32 -14.11 11.92
N ARG A 177 -3.36 -13.21 11.66
CA ARG A 177 -2.77 -12.38 12.72
C ARG A 177 -3.79 -11.41 13.32
N MET A 178 -4.52 -10.66 12.51
CA MET A 178 -5.50 -9.69 12.99
C MET A 178 -6.52 -10.34 13.94
N VAL A 179 -7.07 -11.49 13.55
CA VAL A 179 -8.04 -12.20 14.38
C VAL A 179 -7.35 -12.85 15.60
N GLY A 180 -6.13 -13.37 15.45
CA GLY A 180 -5.34 -13.96 16.53
C GLY A 180 -5.08 -13.00 17.70
N TYR A 181 -4.72 -11.74 17.41
CA TYR A 181 -4.40 -10.71 18.41
C TYR A 181 -5.63 -9.95 18.96
N THR A 182 -6.86 -10.35 18.62
CA THR A 182 -8.04 -9.74 19.24
C THR A 182 -8.05 -10.06 20.73
N ASN A 183 -7.74 -9.05 21.56
CA ASN A 183 -7.59 -9.21 23.01
C ASN A 183 -8.91 -9.73 23.62
N PRO A 184 -8.89 -10.81 24.42
CA PRO A 184 -10.07 -11.30 25.12
C PRO A 184 -10.73 -10.24 26.01
N PHE A 185 -9.99 -9.20 26.43
CA PHE A 185 -10.52 -8.04 27.15
C PHE A 185 -11.71 -7.39 26.43
N TYR A 186 -11.67 -7.24 25.11
CA TYR A 186 -12.79 -6.65 24.35
C TYR A 186 -14.08 -7.47 24.46
N ARG A 187 -13.96 -8.79 24.65
CA ARG A 187 -15.10 -9.66 24.92
C ARG A 187 -15.68 -9.40 26.31
N HIS A 188 -14.83 -9.24 27.33
CA HIS A 188 -15.30 -8.92 28.68
C HIS A 188 -15.89 -7.50 28.75
N LEU A 189 -15.25 -6.54 28.09
CA LEU A 189 -15.75 -5.17 27.95
C LEU A 189 -17.12 -5.12 27.27
N PHE A 190 -17.33 -5.89 26.20
CA PHE A 190 -18.64 -6.04 25.56
C PHE A 190 -19.71 -6.51 26.55
N TYR A 191 -19.44 -7.56 27.34
CA TYR A 191 -20.40 -8.06 28.32
C TYR A 191 -20.65 -7.05 29.46
N LEU A 192 -19.64 -6.33 29.92
CA LEU A 192 -19.79 -5.28 30.94
C LEU A 192 -20.69 -4.14 30.46
N ILE A 193 -20.48 -3.66 29.23
CA ILE A 193 -21.29 -2.59 28.64
C ILE A 193 -22.74 -3.07 28.43
N LEU A 194 -22.93 -4.31 28.00
CA LEU A 194 -24.26 -4.91 27.85
C LEU A 194 -24.98 -5.03 29.21
N LEU A 195 -24.26 -5.40 30.26
CA LEU A 195 -24.80 -5.48 31.62
C LEU A 195 -25.16 -4.09 32.17
N ALA A 196 -24.32 -3.08 31.94
CA ALA A 196 -24.63 -1.69 32.30
C ALA A 196 -25.86 -1.16 31.56
N SER A 197 -25.99 -1.49 30.26
CA SER A 197 -27.18 -1.17 29.47
C SER A 197 -28.45 -1.82 30.02
N ALA A 198 -28.38 -3.10 30.40
CA ALA A 198 -29.50 -3.83 30.98
C ALA A 198 -29.89 -3.28 32.37
N ALA A 199 -28.89 -2.94 33.20
CA ALA A 199 -29.12 -2.35 34.52
C ALA A 199 -29.80 -0.97 34.43
N ALA A 200 -29.34 -0.11 33.51
CA ALA A 200 -29.97 1.19 33.26
C ALA A 200 -31.43 1.06 32.80
N LEU A 201 -31.71 0.08 31.92
CA LEU A 201 -33.07 -0.22 31.45
C LEU A 201 -33.96 -0.71 32.59
N PHE A 202 -33.49 -1.67 33.38
CA PHE A 202 -34.25 -2.25 34.50
C PHE A 202 -34.53 -1.22 35.59
N PHE A 203 -33.53 -0.42 35.97
CA PHE A 203 -33.69 0.63 36.97
C PHE A 203 -34.62 1.75 36.48
N GLY A 204 -34.57 2.09 35.19
CA GLY A 204 -35.51 3.02 34.56
C GLY A 204 -36.96 2.54 34.61
N LEU A 205 -37.20 1.26 34.35
CA LEU A 205 -38.52 0.62 34.45
C LEU A 205 -39.02 0.52 35.90
N TYR A 206 -38.14 0.21 36.84
CA TYR A 206 -38.47 0.14 38.27
C TYR A 206 -38.89 1.50 38.82
N LEU A 207 -38.10 2.55 38.56
CA LEU A 207 -38.42 3.91 38.99
C LEU A 207 -39.71 4.44 38.36
N TYR A 208 -39.97 4.12 37.08
CA TYR A 208 -41.22 4.46 36.43
C TYR A 208 -42.44 3.91 37.18
N ARG A 209 -42.30 2.73 37.80
CA ARG A 209 -43.38 2.06 38.52
C ARG A 209 -43.57 2.57 39.96
N GLU A 210 -42.51 2.96 40.65
CA GLU A 210 -42.60 3.43 42.05
C GLU A 210 -42.84 4.94 42.20
N ARG A 211 -42.21 5.76 41.37
CA ARG A 211 -42.28 7.22 41.43
C ARG A 211 -42.25 7.76 39.99
N PRO A 212 -43.40 8.09 39.38
CA PRO A 212 -43.45 8.53 37.99
C PRO A 212 -42.78 9.91 37.84
N ASN A 213 -41.46 9.91 37.69
CA ASN A 213 -40.65 11.07 37.36
C ASN A 213 -40.08 10.86 35.96
N PHE A 214 -40.76 11.47 34.99
CA PHE A 214 -40.47 11.33 33.57
C PHE A 214 -39.00 11.66 33.24
N SER A 215 -38.42 12.67 33.90
CA SER A 215 -37.04 13.12 33.67
C SER A 215 -36.01 12.05 34.00
N THR A 216 -36.18 11.35 35.12
CA THR A 216 -35.23 10.31 35.57
C THR A 216 -35.30 9.07 34.68
N CYS A 217 -36.52 8.66 34.29
CA CYS A 217 -36.70 7.56 33.35
C CYS A 217 -36.08 7.89 31.98
N PHE A 218 -36.33 9.08 31.45
CA PHE A 218 -35.79 9.52 30.16
C PHE A 218 -34.26 9.47 30.11
N VAL A 219 -33.58 9.93 31.17
CA VAL A 219 -32.12 9.88 31.29
C VAL A 219 -31.59 8.43 31.31
N LEU A 220 -32.22 7.54 32.08
CA LEU A 220 -31.81 6.14 32.18
C LEU A 220 -32.01 5.35 30.87
N PHE A 221 -33.12 5.59 30.18
CA PHE A 221 -33.33 5.03 28.83
C PHE A 221 -32.31 5.59 27.82
N GLY A 222 -31.95 6.87 27.93
CA GLY A 222 -30.88 7.48 27.13
C GLY A 222 -29.52 6.80 27.34
N PHE A 223 -29.13 6.55 28.59
CA PHE A 223 -27.90 5.81 28.89
C PHE A 223 -27.94 4.37 28.37
N ALA A 224 -29.07 3.68 28.51
CA ALA A 224 -29.23 2.34 27.94
C ALA A 224 -29.04 2.34 26.41
N ALA A 225 -29.61 3.31 25.70
CA ALA A 225 -29.46 3.43 24.25
C ALA A 225 -28.00 3.73 23.83
N ILE A 226 -27.30 4.60 24.58
CA ILE A 226 -25.88 4.90 24.35
C ILE A 226 -25.01 3.65 24.58
N PHE A 227 -25.18 2.97 25.72
CA PHE A 227 -24.41 1.76 26.03
C PHE A 227 -24.68 0.63 25.03
N LEU A 228 -25.93 0.43 24.62
CA LEU A 228 -26.28 -0.56 23.59
C LEU A 228 -25.60 -0.23 22.25
N SER A 229 -25.58 1.05 21.86
CA SER A 229 -24.92 1.50 20.63
C SER A 229 -23.41 1.26 20.67
N ILE A 230 -22.79 1.46 21.82
CA ILE A 230 -21.36 1.14 22.03
C ILE A 230 -21.15 -0.38 22.00
N ALA A 231 -22.00 -1.17 22.67
CA ALA A 231 -21.91 -2.63 22.68
C ALA A 231 -22.01 -3.22 21.27
N LEU A 232 -22.91 -2.71 20.43
CA LEU A 232 -23.04 -3.13 19.03
C LEU A 232 -21.77 -2.90 18.22
N ARG A 233 -21.03 -1.80 18.50
CA ARG A 233 -19.75 -1.50 17.85
C ARG A 233 -18.58 -2.34 18.38
N VAL A 234 -18.64 -2.74 19.66
CA VAL A 234 -17.59 -3.52 20.33
C VAL A 234 -17.87 -5.04 20.27
N ARG A 235 -18.89 -5.47 19.52
CA ARG A 235 -19.31 -6.88 19.45
C ARG A 235 -18.14 -7.78 18.98
N PRO A 236 -17.68 -8.73 19.83
CA PRO A 236 -16.61 -9.62 19.45
C PRO A 236 -17.11 -10.64 18.41
N THR A 237 -16.70 -10.48 17.16
CA THR A 237 -16.99 -11.40 16.03
C THR A 237 -16.15 -12.69 16.04
N GLY A 238 -15.48 -13.00 17.16
CA GLY A 238 -14.17 -13.66 17.16
C GLY A 238 -14.06 -15.18 17.34
N ARG A 239 -15.13 -15.99 17.30
CA ARG A 239 -14.97 -17.47 17.33
C ARG A 239 -14.97 -18.08 15.93
N ARG A 240 -16.03 -17.85 15.15
CA ARG A 240 -16.13 -18.35 13.78
C ARG A 240 -15.02 -17.79 12.88
N ASN A 241 -14.64 -16.53 13.09
CA ASN A 241 -13.58 -15.86 12.34
C ASN A 241 -12.17 -16.43 12.59
N LYS A 242 -11.90 -17.06 13.75
CA LYS A 242 -10.56 -17.61 14.05
C LYS A 242 -10.32 -18.92 13.30
N GLU A 243 -11.27 -19.84 13.41
CA GLU A 243 -11.22 -21.13 12.69
C GLU A 243 -11.25 -20.90 11.18
N GLU A 244 -12.09 -19.98 10.70
CA GLU A 244 -12.16 -19.62 9.29
C GLU A 244 -10.84 -19.00 8.78
N ALA A 245 -10.23 -18.09 9.54
CA ALA A 245 -8.93 -17.52 9.17
C ALA A 245 -7.79 -18.55 9.20
N GLU A 246 -7.86 -19.56 10.09
CA GLU A 246 -6.91 -20.67 10.11
C GLU A 246 -7.08 -21.56 8.87
N LEU A 247 -8.31 -21.92 8.54
CA LEU A 247 -8.63 -22.71 7.35
C LEU A 247 -8.22 -22.00 6.06
N ASP A 248 -8.45 -20.69 5.97
CA ASP A 248 -8.02 -19.86 4.84
C ASP A 248 -6.49 -19.83 4.72
N TRP A 249 -5.77 -19.73 5.83
CA TRP A 249 -4.31 -19.82 5.84
C TRP A 249 -3.81 -21.18 5.36
N VAL A 250 -4.34 -22.28 5.90
CA VAL A 250 -3.97 -23.64 5.50
C VAL A 250 -4.28 -23.87 4.02
N ARG A 251 -5.43 -23.41 3.54
CA ARG A 251 -5.80 -23.49 2.12
C ARG A 251 -4.82 -22.72 1.24
N ALA A 252 -4.51 -21.47 1.59
CA ALA A 252 -3.58 -20.66 0.81
C ALA A 252 -2.16 -21.26 0.75
N VAL A 253 -1.66 -21.83 1.86
CA VAL A 253 -0.37 -22.54 1.88
C VAL A 253 -0.42 -23.78 1.00
N LYS A 254 -1.50 -24.56 1.07
CA LYS A 254 -1.68 -25.76 0.25
C LYS A 254 -1.79 -25.45 -1.24
N ASP A 255 -2.54 -24.42 -1.61
CA ASP A 255 -2.67 -23.98 -3.00
C ASP A 255 -1.31 -23.54 -3.57
N MET A 256 -0.52 -22.83 -2.75
CA MET A 256 0.85 -22.49 -3.09
C MET A 256 1.73 -23.74 -3.23
N GLU A 257 1.67 -24.68 -2.28
CA GLU A 257 2.42 -25.93 -2.33
C GLU A 257 2.14 -26.72 -3.61
N ILE A 258 0.86 -26.90 -3.97
CA ILE A 258 0.44 -27.55 -5.22
C ILE A 258 1.02 -26.84 -6.44
N TYR A 259 0.99 -25.51 -6.45
CA TYR A 259 1.56 -24.73 -7.54
C TYR A 259 3.08 -24.91 -7.66
N LEU A 260 3.78 -24.99 -6.53
CA LEU A 260 5.23 -25.15 -6.47
C LEU A 260 5.67 -26.58 -6.86
N THR A 261 4.91 -27.61 -6.49
CA THR A 261 5.18 -29.01 -6.87
C THR A 261 4.84 -29.31 -8.34
N ALA A 262 3.71 -28.79 -8.84
CA ALA A 262 3.29 -29.03 -10.22
C ALA A 262 4.33 -28.59 -11.27
N GLY A 263 5.00 -27.46 -11.03
CA GLY A 263 6.07 -27.01 -11.93
C GLY A 263 7.44 -27.61 -11.66
N SER A 264 7.68 -28.29 -10.53
CA SER A 264 8.89 -29.12 -10.37
C SER A 264 8.78 -30.44 -11.13
N GLU A 265 7.56 -31.00 -11.22
CA GLU A 265 7.29 -32.22 -11.98
C GLU A 265 7.32 -31.98 -13.50
N ALA A 266 6.73 -30.89 -13.98
CA ALA A 266 6.71 -30.53 -15.40
C ALA A 266 8.10 -30.16 -15.99
N GLN A 267 9.13 -30.04 -15.15
CA GLN A 267 10.50 -29.68 -15.55
C GLN A 267 11.52 -30.83 -15.36
N GLY A 268 11.12 -32.06 -15.07
CA GLY A 268 11.96 -33.26 -15.23
C GLY A 268 11.84 -33.79 -16.66
N THR A 269 12.89 -34.00 -17.47
CA THR A 269 14.11 -34.75 -17.21
C THR A 269 15.23 -34.19 -18.09
N GLY A 270 16.31 -33.65 -17.50
CA GLY A 270 17.55 -33.35 -18.24
C GLY A 270 18.42 -34.61 -18.36
N PRO A 271 19.20 -34.78 -19.45
CA PRO A 271 19.95 -36.02 -19.74
C PRO A 271 21.13 -36.32 -18.80
N GLN A 272 21.32 -35.58 -17.71
CA GLN A 272 22.32 -35.89 -16.69
C GLN A 272 21.63 -35.85 -15.33
N GLY A 273 21.71 -36.96 -14.59
CA GLY A 273 20.95 -37.27 -13.37
C GLY A 273 21.26 -36.41 -12.14
N GLU A 274 21.28 -35.09 -12.28
CA GLU A 274 21.16 -34.15 -11.17
C GLU A 274 19.68 -33.82 -11.00
N GLY A 275 19.09 -34.26 -9.87
CA GLY A 275 17.69 -33.95 -9.55
C GLY A 275 17.45 -32.44 -9.63
N ASN A 276 16.38 -32.04 -10.31
CA ASN A 276 16.02 -30.64 -10.48
C ASN A 276 15.86 -30.00 -9.09
N PRO A 277 16.51 -28.85 -8.78
CA PRO A 277 16.42 -28.29 -7.45
C PRO A 277 14.97 -27.94 -7.13
N SER A 278 14.49 -28.49 -6.01
CA SER A 278 13.22 -28.11 -5.40
C SER A 278 13.14 -26.58 -5.29
N PHE A 279 11.92 -26.03 -5.35
CA PHE A 279 11.72 -24.59 -5.26
C PHE A 279 12.45 -24.01 -4.03
N PRO A 280 13.19 -22.88 -4.16
CA PRO A 280 14.18 -22.46 -3.16
C PRO A 280 13.60 -21.90 -1.85
N LEU A 281 12.27 -21.94 -1.70
CA LEU A 281 11.55 -21.45 -0.54
C LEU A 281 10.47 -22.44 -0.10
N PRO A 282 10.22 -22.56 1.22
CA PRO A 282 9.02 -23.21 1.70
C PRO A 282 7.74 -22.52 1.21
N PRO A 283 6.64 -23.24 0.95
CA PRO A 283 5.39 -22.66 0.44
C PRO A 283 4.84 -21.51 1.28
N GLN A 284 4.97 -21.58 2.62
CA GLN A 284 4.54 -20.54 3.55
C GLN A 284 5.25 -19.19 3.37
N TYR A 285 6.43 -19.16 2.74
CA TYR A 285 7.25 -17.96 2.53
C TYR A 285 7.35 -17.55 1.05
N ALA A 286 6.67 -18.27 0.16
CA ALA A 286 6.74 -18.12 -1.28
C ALA A 286 6.06 -16.82 -1.74
N HIS A 287 6.85 -15.75 -1.75
CA HIS A 287 6.45 -14.42 -2.21
C HIS A 287 7.60 -13.77 -2.98
N PRO A 288 7.36 -13.05 -4.10
CA PRO A 288 8.42 -12.41 -4.88
C PRO A 288 9.34 -11.52 -4.04
N PHE A 289 8.78 -10.71 -3.13
CA PHE A 289 9.58 -9.89 -2.21
C PHE A 289 10.48 -10.68 -1.25
N SER A 290 10.12 -11.90 -0.86
CA SER A 290 11.02 -12.78 -0.09
C SER A 290 12.25 -13.12 -0.92
N LEU A 291 12.05 -13.51 -2.18
CA LEU A 291 13.14 -13.85 -3.12
C LEU A 291 14.01 -12.64 -3.44
N ARG A 292 13.41 -11.46 -3.72
CA ARG A 292 14.15 -10.21 -3.94
C ARG A 292 15.06 -9.87 -2.77
N ARG A 293 14.56 -10.02 -1.53
CA ARG A 293 15.39 -9.79 -0.34
C ARG A 293 16.50 -10.82 -0.19
N MET A 294 16.24 -12.11 -0.45
CA MET A 294 17.30 -13.13 -0.47
C MET A 294 18.37 -12.84 -1.52
N ILE A 295 17.98 -12.39 -2.72
CA ILE A 295 18.91 -11.95 -3.77
C ILE A 295 19.75 -10.78 -3.27
N ARG A 296 19.15 -9.79 -2.58
CA ARG A 296 19.88 -8.67 -1.98
C ARG A 296 20.87 -9.13 -0.92
N VAL A 297 20.49 -10.04 -0.03
CA VAL A 297 21.39 -10.65 0.97
C VAL A 297 22.60 -11.31 0.32
N ILE A 298 22.41 -12.06 -0.78
CA ILE A 298 23.51 -12.71 -1.51
C ILE A 298 24.38 -11.68 -2.22
N ARG A 299 23.77 -10.64 -2.83
CA ARG A 299 24.50 -9.54 -3.47
C ARG A 299 25.34 -8.74 -2.47
N GLU A 300 24.86 -8.56 -1.25
CA GLU A 300 25.62 -7.98 -0.12
C GLU A 300 26.74 -8.90 0.39
N GLY A 301 26.79 -10.17 -0.07
CA GLY A 301 27.79 -11.14 0.35
C GLY A 301 27.55 -11.73 1.74
N ARG A 302 26.30 -11.63 2.25
CA ARG A 302 25.90 -12.14 3.57
C ARG A 302 25.46 -13.61 3.56
N ALA A 303 25.31 -14.20 2.37
CA ALA A 303 24.98 -15.60 2.14
C ALA A 303 25.49 -16.06 0.77
N GLU A 304 25.72 -17.37 0.59
CA GLU A 304 26.07 -17.97 -0.71
C GLU A 304 25.00 -18.93 -1.24
N SER A 305 24.25 -19.58 -0.34
CA SER A 305 23.17 -20.52 -0.67
C SER A 305 21.77 -19.92 -0.43
N SER A 306 20.73 -20.56 -0.97
CA SER A 306 19.33 -20.17 -0.74
C SER A 306 18.95 -20.28 0.75
N ASP A 307 19.40 -21.33 1.43
CA ASP A 307 19.02 -21.60 2.82
C ASP A 307 19.66 -20.58 3.77
N GLU A 308 20.93 -20.24 3.54
CA GLU A 308 21.61 -19.17 4.26
C GLU A 308 20.91 -17.82 4.03
N ALA A 309 20.55 -17.52 2.78
CA ALA A 309 19.87 -16.27 2.45
C ALA A 309 18.50 -16.16 3.14
N LEU A 310 17.75 -17.27 3.22
CA LEU A 310 16.48 -17.34 3.95
C LEU A 310 16.70 -17.17 5.46
N ALA A 311 17.74 -17.78 6.04
CA ALA A 311 18.06 -17.63 7.45
C ALA A 311 18.42 -16.17 7.80
N VAL A 312 19.18 -15.49 6.94
CA VAL A 312 19.48 -14.06 7.10
C VAL A 312 18.23 -13.22 6.94
N LEU A 313 17.38 -13.49 5.93
CA LEU A 313 16.09 -12.80 5.77
C LEU A 313 15.21 -12.91 7.02
N LYS A 314 15.11 -14.12 7.62
CA LYS A 314 14.37 -14.35 8.87
C LYS A 314 14.91 -13.45 9.99
N LYS A 315 16.24 -13.39 10.18
CA LYS A 315 16.88 -12.52 11.19
C LYS A 315 16.62 -11.04 10.93
N ASP A 316 16.74 -10.59 9.69
CA ASP A 316 16.50 -9.19 9.32
C ASP A 316 15.05 -8.78 9.61
N LEU A 317 14.09 -9.64 9.25
CA LEU A 317 12.66 -9.39 9.54
C LEU A 317 12.33 -9.39 11.04
N GLN A 318 13.06 -10.17 11.85
CA GLN A 318 12.95 -10.17 13.31
C GLN A 318 13.50 -8.87 13.92
N ALA A 319 14.61 -8.35 13.39
CA ALA A 319 15.24 -7.12 13.87
C ALA A 319 14.39 -5.86 13.60
N LEU A 320 13.53 -5.88 12.58
CA LEU A 320 12.64 -4.76 12.27
C LEU A 320 11.56 -4.59 13.35
N ASN A 321 11.53 -3.44 14.01
CA ASN A 321 10.51 -3.06 14.98
C ASN A 321 10.00 -1.63 14.70
N SER A 322 9.08 -1.10 15.52
CA SER A 322 8.47 0.21 15.30
C SER A 322 9.43 1.40 15.43
N SER A 323 10.63 1.20 15.97
CA SER A 323 11.66 2.25 16.09
C SER A 323 12.69 2.23 14.97
N VAL A 324 12.61 1.28 14.02
CA VAL A 324 13.55 1.22 12.89
C VAL A 324 12.96 1.98 11.70
N GLU A 325 13.61 3.07 11.30
CA GLU A 325 13.29 3.77 10.05
C GLU A 325 13.81 2.98 8.85
N VAL A 326 12.93 2.71 7.89
CA VAL A 326 13.25 1.99 6.65
C VAL A 326 12.82 2.80 5.44
N SER A 327 13.42 2.52 4.28
CA SER A 327 12.98 3.12 3.02
C SER A 327 11.52 2.74 2.72
N GLN A 328 10.80 3.55 1.95
CA GLN A 328 9.42 3.24 1.55
C GLN A 328 9.33 1.88 0.84
N ARG A 329 10.27 1.61 -0.08
CA ARG A 329 10.37 0.32 -0.77
C ARG A 329 10.54 -0.83 0.22
N ASP A 330 11.42 -0.68 1.20
CA ASP A 330 11.63 -1.72 2.20
C ASP A 330 10.41 -1.90 3.09
N TYR A 331 9.74 -0.81 3.47
CA TYR A 331 8.49 -0.83 4.21
C TYR A 331 7.43 -1.65 3.47
N ASP A 332 7.19 -1.35 2.20
CA ASP A 332 6.16 -2.01 1.39
C ASP A 332 6.43 -3.53 1.26
N GLU A 333 7.70 -3.90 1.04
CA GLU A 333 8.09 -5.30 1.00
C GLU A 333 7.90 -6.00 2.35
N VAL A 334 8.33 -5.37 3.45
CA VAL A 334 8.22 -5.93 4.81
C VAL A 334 6.76 -6.10 5.21
N VAL A 335 5.91 -5.10 4.95
CA VAL A 335 4.48 -5.15 5.27
C VAL A 335 3.77 -6.25 4.47
N ALA A 336 4.21 -6.55 3.26
CA ALA A 336 3.72 -7.68 2.49
C ALA A 336 4.14 -9.03 3.10
N ILE A 337 5.44 -9.23 3.38
CA ILE A 337 5.93 -10.58 3.70
C ILE A 337 5.92 -10.92 5.20
N LYS A 338 6.20 -9.95 6.07
CA LYS A 338 6.39 -10.18 7.51
C LYS A 338 5.21 -10.89 8.20
N PRO A 339 3.93 -10.65 7.84
CA PRO A 339 2.82 -11.42 8.39
C PRO A 339 2.98 -12.94 8.21
N MET A 340 3.45 -13.40 7.04
CA MET A 340 3.63 -14.82 6.75
C MET A 340 4.74 -15.44 7.62
N PHE A 341 5.86 -14.73 7.77
CA PHE A 341 6.96 -15.13 8.65
C PHE A 341 6.53 -15.23 10.12
N LEU A 342 5.75 -14.26 10.59
CA LEU A 342 5.27 -14.25 11.96
C LEU A 342 4.14 -15.28 12.20
N CYS A 343 3.37 -15.68 11.19
CA CYS A 343 2.38 -16.77 11.32
C CYS A 343 3.03 -18.13 11.58
N MET A 344 4.29 -18.27 11.18
CA MET A 344 5.07 -19.49 11.31
C MET A 344 6.13 -19.38 12.43
N ASP A 345 6.13 -18.29 13.21
CA ASP A 345 7.17 -17.97 14.20
C ASP A 345 8.60 -18.09 13.64
N TYR A 346 8.78 -17.75 12.37
CA TYR A 346 10.04 -17.90 11.63
C TYR A 346 10.59 -19.34 11.57
N ARG A 347 9.75 -20.35 11.82
CA ARG A 347 10.13 -21.78 11.74
C ARG A 347 10.49 -22.20 10.32
#